data_AF-A0A2M8LX89-F1
#
_entry.id   AF-A0A2M8LX89-F1
#
_cell.length_a   1.000
_cell.length_b   1.000
_cell.length_c   1.000
_cell.angle_alpha   90.00
_cell.angle_beta   90.00
_cell.angle_gamma   90.00
#
_symmetry.space_group_name_H-M   'P 1'
#
loop_
_entity.id
_entity.type
_entity.pdbx_description
1 polymer ?
#
loop_
_entity_poly.entity_id
_entity_poly.type
_entity_poly.pdbx_seq_one_letter_code
_entity_poly.pdbx_strand_id
1 'polypeptide(L)'
;MTAFRDFNFKLLVVEKLMYWDRTLTPPFSMSAYLRRKKGVTDLYGYVHGNGLAYTVLDEARDFFERLHIGDELLATVDTLVLDGGHQVYLECAPIWDGEDDLFDVRSLDDLPLLPNLRRIIGADSGGIDVPDKYAILAARGIAVD
;
A
#
# COMPACT_ATOMS: atom_id res chain seq x y z
N MET A 1 17.68 7.77 -6.33
CA MET A 1 16.55 6.83 -6.45
C MET A 1 15.86 6.80 -5.11
N THR A 2 14.61 7.23 -5.07
CA THR A 2 13.80 7.25 -3.86
C THR A 2 13.38 5.82 -3.54
N ALA A 3 13.85 5.29 -2.41
CA ALA A 3 13.62 3.91 -1.99
C ALA A 3 12.84 3.93 -0.68
N PHE A 4 11.66 3.32 -0.71
CA PHE A 4 10.86 3.08 0.50
C PHE A 4 11.55 2.00 1.34
N ARG A 5 11.62 2.23 2.65
CA ARG A 5 12.12 1.26 3.63
C ARG A 5 11.04 0.29 4.05
N ASP A 6 9.80 0.77 4.14
CA ASP A 6 8.63 -0.03 4.51
C ASP A 6 7.75 -0.29 3.28
N PHE A 7 7.53 -1.58 3.00
CA PHE A 7 6.71 -2.00 1.86
C PHE A 7 5.25 -1.56 2.02
N ASN A 8 4.67 -1.67 3.22
CA ASN A 8 3.29 -1.33 3.47
C ASN A 8 3.07 0.20 3.41
N PHE A 9 4.04 0.99 3.88
CA PHE A 9 4.02 2.44 3.68
C PHE A 9 4.01 2.80 2.19
N LYS A 10 4.82 2.11 1.38
CA LYS A 10 4.81 2.28 -0.08
C LYS A 10 3.43 1.97 -0.67
N LEU A 11 2.77 0.90 -0.20
CA LEU A 11 1.44 0.54 -0.69
C LEU A 11 0.41 1.64 -0.41
N LEU A 12 0.44 2.31 0.75
CA LEU A 12 -0.45 3.45 1.03
C LEU A 12 -0.28 4.59 0.01
N VAL A 13 0.97 4.89 -0.35
CA VAL A 13 1.28 5.90 -1.38
C VAL A 13 0.79 5.45 -2.75
N VAL A 14 0.96 4.17 -3.08
CA VAL A 14 0.43 3.59 -4.32
C VAL A 14 -1.08 3.66 -4.34
N GLU A 15 -1.78 3.33 -3.25
CA GLU A 15 -3.24 3.42 -3.18
C GLU A 15 -3.73 4.81 -3.58
N LYS A 16 -3.17 5.82 -2.90
CA LYS A 16 -3.49 7.22 -3.13
C LYS A 16 -3.23 7.64 -4.58
N LEU A 17 -2.03 7.39 -5.11
CA LEU A 17 -1.62 7.90 -6.42
C LEU A 17 -2.19 7.08 -7.60
N MET A 18 -2.27 5.77 -7.47
CA MET A 18 -2.62 4.86 -8.57
C MET A 18 -4.13 4.63 -8.67
N TYR A 19 -4.81 4.36 -7.55
CA TYR A 19 -6.22 3.96 -7.59
C TYR A 19 -7.16 5.13 -7.33
N TRP A 20 -6.81 6.05 -6.42
CA TRP A 20 -7.68 7.19 -6.09
C TRP A 20 -7.44 8.38 -7.02
N ASP A 21 -6.23 8.94 -7.00
CA ASP A 21 -5.90 10.14 -7.78
C ASP A 21 -5.64 9.82 -9.26
N ARG A 22 -5.32 8.55 -9.56
CA ARG A 22 -5.05 8.04 -10.92
C ARG A 22 -3.96 8.83 -11.66
N THR A 23 -2.98 9.34 -10.93
CA THR A 23 -1.81 10.05 -11.47
C THR A 23 -0.65 9.09 -11.73
N LEU A 24 -0.56 8.00 -10.95
CA LEU A 24 0.40 6.91 -11.18
C LEU A 24 -0.24 5.84 -12.07
N THR A 25 0.05 5.90 -13.38
CA THR A 25 -0.60 5.06 -14.40
C THR A 25 0.40 4.26 -15.23
N PRO A 26 -0.03 3.12 -15.84
CA PRO A 26 -1.34 2.48 -15.72
C PRO A 26 -1.53 1.77 -14.35
N PRO A 27 -2.78 1.56 -13.90
CA PRO A 27 -3.04 0.83 -12.66
C PRO A 27 -2.62 -0.64 -12.80
N PHE A 28 -2.07 -1.19 -11.72
CA PHE A 28 -1.78 -2.62 -11.64
C PHE A 28 -3.08 -3.40 -11.44
N SER A 29 -3.13 -4.62 -11.99
CA SER A 29 -4.18 -5.57 -11.66
C SER A 29 -3.61 -6.97 -11.68
N MET A 30 -3.66 -7.65 -10.55
CA MET A 30 -3.25 -9.02 -10.35
C MET A 30 -4.03 -9.96 -11.26
N SER A 31 -5.34 -9.75 -11.37
CA SER A 31 -6.20 -10.54 -12.27
C SER A 31 -5.72 -10.45 -13.73
N ALA A 32 -5.41 -9.25 -14.21
CA ALA A 32 -4.93 -9.02 -15.57
C ALA A 32 -3.50 -9.54 -15.76
N TYR A 33 -2.66 -9.43 -14.73
CA TYR A 33 -1.30 -9.95 -14.72
C TYR A 33 -1.30 -11.47 -14.86
N LEU A 34 -2.00 -12.20 -13.98
CA LEU A 34 -2.04 -13.67 -14.00
C LEU A 34 -2.77 -14.21 -15.23
N ARG A 35 -3.82 -13.54 -15.71
CA ARG A 35 -4.46 -13.89 -16.99
C ARG A 35 -3.45 -13.84 -18.14
N ARG A 36 -2.66 -12.77 -18.23
CA ARG A 36 -1.67 -12.59 -19.30
C ARG A 36 -0.46 -13.53 -19.17
N LYS A 37 0.01 -13.77 -17.95
CA LYS A 37 1.27 -14.49 -17.68
C LYS A 37 1.08 -15.99 -17.51
N LYS A 38 -0.03 -16.42 -16.90
CA LYS A 38 -0.29 -17.81 -16.53
C LYS A 38 -1.61 -18.36 -17.07
N GLY A 39 -2.41 -17.55 -17.79
CA GLY A 39 -3.72 -17.98 -18.30
C GLY A 39 -4.79 -18.14 -17.22
N VAL A 40 -4.57 -17.62 -16.01
CA VAL A 40 -5.52 -17.73 -14.90
C VAL A 40 -6.74 -16.84 -15.17
N THR A 41 -7.93 -17.44 -15.19
CA THR A 41 -9.20 -16.73 -15.42
C THR A 41 -10.03 -16.55 -14.15
N ASP A 42 -9.77 -17.35 -13.11
CA ASP A 42 -10.38 -17.25 -11.79
C ASP A 42 -9.27 -16.97 -10.76
N LEU A 43 -9.16 -15.70 -10.35
CA LEU A 43 -8.15 -15.26 -9.40
C LEU A 43 -8.37 -15.89 -8.02
N TYR A 44 -9.60 -15.85 -7.53
CA TYR A 44 -9.93 -16.35 -6.20
C TYR A 44 -9.73 -17.86 -6.11
N GLY A 45 -10.22 -18.61 -7.11
CA GLY A 45 -9.99 -20.05 -7.19
C GLY A 45 -8.51 -20.42 -7.29
N TYR A 46 -7.72 -19.64 -8.03
CA TYR A 46 -6.26 -19.82 -8.09
C TYR A 46 -5.61 -19.61 -6.71
N VAL A 47 -5.90 -18.51 -6.03
CA VAL A 47 -5.31 -18.20 -4.72
C VAL A 47 -5.72 -19.23 -3.68
N HIS A 48 -7.01 -19.59 -3.60
CA HIS A 48 -7.50 -20.63 -2.69
C HIS A 48 -6.88 -22.00 -2.98
N GLY A 49 -6.87 -22.43 -4.25
CA GLY A 49 -6.38 -23.74 -4.67
C GLY A 49 -4.88 -23.93 -4.42
N ASN A 50 -4.13 -22.85 -4.28
CA ASN A 50 -2.70 -22.86 -3.96
C ASN A 50 -2.40 -22.55 -2.49
N GLY A 51 -3.41 -22.38 -1.64
CA GLY A 51 -3.22 -22.08 -0.22
C GLY A 51 -2.60 -20.70 0.05
N LEU A 52 -2.81 -19.74 -0.86
CA LEU A 52 -2.25 -18.38 -0.80
C LEU A 52 -3.22 -17.37 -0.20
N ALA A 53 -4.26 -17.83 0.50
CA ALA A 53 -5.16 -16.96 1.24
C ALA A 53 -4.36 -16.20 2.31
N TYR A 54 -4.70 -14.92 2.56
CA TYR A 54 -4.00 -14.07 3.54
C TYR A 54 -2.48 -13.94 3.29
N THR A 55 -2.04 -14.12 2.05
CA THR A 55 -0.63 -14.04 1.66
C THR A 55 -0.46 -13.04 0.54
N VAL A 56 0.53 -12.16 0.65
CA VAL A 56 0.93 -11.29 -0.45
C VAL A 56 1.54 -12.13 -1.56
N LEU A 57 0.92 -12.10 -2.75
CA LEU A 57 1.40 -12.80 -3.92
C LEU A 57 2.75 -12.23 -4.38
N ASP A 58 3.71 -13.11 -4.68
CA ASP A 58 5.05 -12.73 -5.14
C ASP A 58 5.02 -11.80 -6.35
N GLU A 59 4.06 -12.00 -7.27
CA GLU A 59 3.89 -11.15 -8.44
C GLU A 59 3.57 -9.69 -8.09
N ALA A 60 2.74 -9.45 -7.06
CA ALA A 60 2.40 -8.10 -6.61
C ALA A 60 3.58 -7.50 -5.85
N ARG A 61 4.20 -8.29 -4.97
CA ARG A 61 5.39 -7.88 -4.24
C ARG A 61 6.50 -7.41 -5.19
N ASP A 62 6.86 -8.24 -6.16
CA ASP A 62 7.88 -7.93 -7.17
C ASP A 62 7.53 -6.67 -7.96
N PHE A 63 6.26 -6.52 -8.35
CA PHE A 63 5.80 -5.36 -9.10
C PHE A 63 5.94 -4.07 -8.27
N PHE A 64 5.37 -4.06 -7.06
CA PHE A 64 5.34 -2.86 -6.23
C PHE A 64 6.70 -2.53 -5.64
N GLU A 65 7.57 -3.49 -5.34
CA GLU A 65 8.94 -3.22 -4.92
C GLU A 65 9.73 -2.50 -6.02
N ARG A 66 9.58 -2.94 -7.28
CA ARG A 66 10.27 -2.34 -8.45
C ARG A 66 9.63 -1.06 -8.98
N LEU A 67 8.37 -0.80 -8.62
CA LEU A 67 7.64 0.38 -9.07
C LEU A 67 8.34 1.65 -8.57
N HIS A 68 8.85 2.45 -9.50
CA HIS A 68 9.41 3.75 -9.19
C HIS A 68 8.31 4.80 -9.17
N ILE A 69 8.32 5.63 -8.14
CA ILE A 69 7.42 6.78 -7.98
C ILE A 69 8.30 8.03 -7.97
N GLY A 70 8.06 8.95 -8.90
CA GLY A 70 8.84 10.18 -9.02
C GLY A 70 8.54 11.16 -7.89
N ASP A 71 9.55 11.94 -7.49
CA ASP A 71 9.44 12.90 -6.38
C ASP A 71 8.34 13.94 -6.59
N GLU A 72 8.04 14.30 -7.85
CA GLU A 72 6.93 15.19 -8.21
C GLU A 72 5.57 14.61 -7.80
N LEU A 73 5.35 13.31 -7.99
CA LEU A 73 4.12 12.62 -7.56
C LEU A 73 4.10 12.44 -6.03
N LEU A 74 5.24 12.14 -5.41
CA LEU A 74 5.33 12.03 -3.96
C LEU A 74 4.98 13.37 -3.29
N ALA A 75 5.39 14.47 -3.90
CA ALA A 75 5.05 15.81 -3.42
C ALA A 75 3.57 16.17 -3.58
N THR A 76 2.76 15.45 -4.38
CA THR A 76 1.31 15.70 -4.45
C THR A 76 0.53 15.02 -3.34
N VAL A 77 1.15 14.12 -2.57
CA VAL A 77 0.48 13.41 -1.48
C VAL A 77 0.37 14.32 -0.26
N ASP A 78 -0.85 14.75 0.06
CA ASP A 78 -1.16 15.54 1.26
C ASP A 78 -1.85 14.74 2.37
N THR A 79 -2.46 13.61 2.02
CA THR A 79 -3.28 12.78 2.90
C THR A 79 -3.07 11.31 2.54
N LEU A 80 -2.85 10.50 3.57
CA LEU A 80 -2.92 9.03 3.49
C LEU A 80 -4.10 8.56 4.33
N VAL A 81 -4.64 7.39 3.98
CA VAL A 81 -5.74 6.76 4.71
C VAL A 81 -5.33 5.33 4.99
N LEU A 82 -5.62 4.84 6.19
CA LEU A 82 -5.43 3.45 6.58
C LEU A 82 -6.81 2.77 6.51
N ASP A 83 -6.99 1.85 5.57
CA ASP A 83 -8.23 1.11 5.37
C ASP A 83 -7.91 -0.30 4.87
N GLY A 84 -8.47 -1.33 5.52
CA GLY A 84 -8.28 -2.73 5.10
C GLY A 84 -8.88 -3.04 3.72
N GLY A 85 -9.80 -2.21 3.23
CA GLY A 85 -10.44 -2.32 1.93
C GLY A 85 -9.69 -1.67 0.76
N HIS A 86 -8.44 -1.21 0.95
CA HIS A 86 -7.67 -0.58 -0.13
C HIS A 86 -7.50 -1.51 -1.33
N GLN A 87 -7.64 -0.96 -2.53
CA GLN A 87 -7.51 -1.72 -3.77
C GLN A 87 -6.13 -2.34 -3.88
N VAL A 88 -5.06 -1.62 -3.52
CA VAL A 88 -3.69 -2.12 -3.56
C VAL A 88 -3.49 -3.38 -2.72
N TYR A 89 -4.19 -3.50 -1.58
CA TYR A 89 -4.13 -4.68 -0.72
C TYR A 89 -4.83 -5.87 -1.38
N LEU A 90 -5.97 -5.66 -2.03
CA LEU A 90 -6.67 -6.70 -2.81
C LEU A 90 -5.88 -7.13 -4.04
N GLU A 91 -5.08 -6.25 -4.65
CA GLU A 91 -4.16 -6.63 -5.71
C GLU A 91 -2.94 -7.42 -5.19
N CYS A 92 -2.58 -7.24 -3.91
CA CYS A 92 -1.49 -7.97 -3.25
C CYS A 92 -1.93 -9.33 -2.70
N ALA A 93 -3.03 -9.35 -1.96
CA ALA A 93 -3.59 -10.51 -1.27
C ALA A 93 -5.11 -10.58 -1.55
N PRO A 94 -5.56 -11.18 -2.67
CA PRO A 94 -6.95 -11.06 -3.14
C PRO A 94 -8.04 -11.61 -2.21
N ILE A 95 -7.67 -12.48 -1.27
CA ILE A 95 -8.58 -13.13 -0.31
C ILE A 95 -8.51 -12.47 1.08
N TRP A 96 -7.59 -11.53 1.30
CA TRP A 96 -7.45 -10.88 2.58
C TRP A 96 -8.72 -10.09 2.93
N ASP A 97 -9.15 -10.20 4.19
CA ASP A 97 -10.40 -9.62 4.70
C ASP A 97 -10.21 -8.29 5.44
N GLY A 98 -8.97 -7.88 5.67
CA GLY A 98 -8.65 -6.62 6.35
C GLY A 98 -8.49 -6.75 7.87
N GLU A 99 -8.56 -7.95 8.46
CA GLU A 99 -8.68 -8.11 9.91
C GLU A 99 -7.36 -8.43 10.65
N ASP A 100 -6.26 -8.67 9.94
CA ASP A 100 -4.94 -8.97 10.52
C ASP A 100 -3.88 -7.87 10.27
N ASP A 101 -2.64 -8.12 10.72
CA ASP A 101 -1.52 -7.17 10.69
C ASP A 101 -0.65 -7.27 9.43
N LEU A 102 -1.13 -7.96 8.37
CA LEU A 102 -0.38 -8.21 7.13
C LEU A 102 0.09 -6.91 6.45
N PHE A 103 -0.74 -5.88 6.52
CA PHE A 103 -0.48 -4.57 5.91
C PHE A 103 -0.18 -3.46 6.92
N ASP A 104 0.11 -3.80 8.18
CA ASP A 104 0.54 -2.80 9.16
C ASP A 104 1.88 -2.19 8.75
N VAL A 105 1.95 -0.87 8.76
CA VAL A 105 3.20 -0.12 8.58
C VAL A 105 4.09 -0.33 9.81
N ARG A 106 5.33 -0.77 9.58
CA ARG A 106 6.32 -1.07 10.64
C ARG A 106 7.45 -0.04 10.72
N SER A 107 7.52 0.92 9.78
CA SER A 107 8.43 2.07 9.87
C SER A 107 7.83 3.35 9.28
N LEU A 108 8.10 4.47 9.96
CA LEU A 108 7.77 5.83 9.52
C LEU A 108 8.98 6.58 8.94
N ASP A 109 10.08 5.87 8.67
CA ASP A 109 11.30 6.46 8.09
C ASP A 109 11.08 7.03 6.67
N ASP A 110 10.01 6.63 6.00
CA ASP A 110 9.63 7.06 4.66
C ASP A 110 8.83 8.37 4.65
N LEU A 111 8.45 8.92 5.82
CA LEU A 111 7.79 10.23 5.91
C LEU A 111 8.54 11.39 5.20
N PRO A 112 9.90 11.47 5.18
CA PRO A 112 10.61 12.50 4.43
C PRO A 112 10.38 12.46 2.91
N LEU A 113 9.90 11.33 2.38
CA LEU A 113 9.59 11.19 0.96
C LEU A 113 8.33 11.97 0.56
N LEU A 114 7.47 12.31 1.53
CA LEU A 114 6.19 12.98 1.32
C LEU A 114 6.23 14.39 1.95
N PRO A 115 6.91 15.37 1.32
CA PRO A 115 7.17 16.67 1.94
C PRO A 115 5.91 17.49 2.23
N ASN A 116 4.79 17.16 1.58
CA ASN A 116 3.51 17.87 1.72
C ASN A 116 2.46 17.07 2.49
N LEU A 117 2.81 15.91 3.08
CA LEU A 117 1.89 15.12 3.88
C LEU A 117 1.47 15.90 5.13
N ARG A 118 0.16 16.04 5.33
CA ARG A 118 -0.45 16.80 6.43
C ARG A 118 -1.37 15.96 7.30
N ARG A 119 -1.87 14.84 6.78
CA ARG A 119 -2.85 14.01 7.51
C ARG A 119 -2.70 12.53 7.20
N ILE A 120 -2.89 11.71 8.23
CA ILE A 120 -3.14 10.27 8.09
C ILE A 120 -4.47 9.96 8.77
N ILE A 121 -5.41 9.40 8.01
CA ILE A 121 -6.76 9.07 8.47
C ILE A 121 -6.81 7.60 8.91
N GLY A 122 -7.48 7.30 10.03
CA GLY A 122 -7.66 5.94 10.57
C GLY A 122 -6.47 5.39 11.38
N ALA A 123 -5.54 6.26 11.77
CA ALA A 123 -4.35 5.85 12.52
C ALA A 123 -4.65 5.45 13.97
N ASP A 124 -5.80 5.91 14.50
CA ASP A 124 -6.37 5.52 15.79
C ASP A 124 -6.85 4.06 15.82
N SER A 125 -7.27 3.55 14.66
CA SER A 125 -7.95 2.27 14.49
C SER A 125 -6.99 1.12 14.16
N GLY A 126 -5.71 1.40 13.90
CA GLY A 126 -4.70 0.39 13.58
C GLY A 126 -3.74 0.83 12.47
N GLY A 127 -3.19 -0.12 11.71
CA GLY A 127 -2.49 0.14 10.43
C GLY A 127 -1.07 0.70 10.53
N ILE A 128 -0.65 1.16 11.71
CA ILE A 128 0.73 1.57 12.00
C ILE A 128 1.13 0.94 13.33
N ASP A 129 2.03 -0.05 13.26
CA ASP A 129 2.68 -0.69 14.40
C ASP A 129 4.10 -0.16 14.55
N VAL A 130 4.18 1.10 14.98
CA VAL A 130 5.43 1.82 15.25
C VAL A 130 5.34 2.43 16.65
N PRO A 131 6.30 2.16 17.55
CA PRO A 131 6.37 2.82 18.84
C PRO A 131 6.38 4.34 18.70
N ASP A 132 5.67 5.04 19.58
CA ASP A 132 5.59 6.50 19.60
C ASP A 132 5.08 7.14 18.30
N LYS A 133 4.35 6.39 17.44
CA LYS A 133 3.85 6.86 16.13
C LYS A 133 3.20 8.24 16.18
N TYR A 134 2.37 8.50 17.18
CA TYR A 134 1.68 9.79 17.32
C TYR A 134 2.65 10.95 17.60
N ALA A 135 3.67 10.73 18.42
CA ALA A 135 4.70 11.73 18.69
C ALA A 135 5.54 12.01 17.44
N ILE A 136 5.89 10.97 16.68
CA ILE A 136 6.64 11.08 15.41
C ILE A 136 5.85 11.89 14.37
N LEU A 137 4.56 11.56 14.21
CA LEU A 137 3.66 12.25 13.27
C LEU A 137 3.42 13.71 13.70
N ALA A 138 3.15 13.94 14.99
CA ALA A 138 2.94 15.29 15.53
C ALA A 138 4.20 16.17 15.41
N ALA A 139 5.40 15.62 15.62
CA ALA A 139 6.67 16.35 15.44
C ALA A 139 6.89 16.85 14.01
N ARG A 140 6.20 16.26 13.03
CA ARG A 140 6.20 16.70 11.62
C ARG A 140 4.96 17.51 11.24
N GLY A 141 4.08 17.81 12.19
CA GLY A 141 2.83 18.53 11.92
C GLY A 141 1.79 17.71 11.15
N ILE A 142 1.90 16.38 11.18
CA ILE A 142 0.94 15.48 10.54
C ILE A 142 -0.20 15.20 11.53
N ALA A 143 -1.41 15.59 11.16
CA ALA A 143 -2.62 15.30 11.92
C ALA A 143 -3.02 13.82 11.77
N VAL A 144 -3.60 13.28 12.84
CA VAL A 144 -4.23 11.95 12.87
C VAL A 144 -5.65 12.10 13.37
N ASP A 145 -6.54 11.24 12.87
CA ASP A 145 -7.89 11.01 13.42
C ASP A 145 -8.07 9.57 13.86
#